data_AF-A0A2N5YNB3-F1
#
_entry.id   AF-A0A2N5YNB3-F1
#
_cell.length_a   1.000
_cell.length_b   1.000
_cell.length_c   1.000
_cell.angle_alpha   90.00
_cell.angle_beta   90.00
_cell.angle_gamma   90.00
#
_symmetry.space_group_name_H-M   'P 1'
#
loop_
_entity.id
_entity.type
_entity.pdbx_description
1 polymer ?
#
loop_
_entity_poly.entity_id
_entity_poly.type
_entity_poly.pdbx_seq_one_letter_code
_entity_poly.pdbx_strand_id
1 'polypeptide(L)'
;MEKQKKKALFKRRRFWMWMVLPFILVLLIVFQNPILAFNDGVFILMVQITIFYFFYMLFSSMKNFYNGSILGITFALVGLIFKFQHWPAASMLLIVGLLGLAFGSIYTGIKALRQIKTSLFLKWFTFFIGIDLFIFSVGVLFKMQSWPGGGVFSYVGVFFFFIAVLALIFTLPSSNYIDWLKLERKIFYRSIIVPMFFMIGLFLLVFVFSASYYEMMYQGSDDMIWYMVPIEYFDKEGLIL
;
A
#
# COMPACT_ATOMS: atom_id res chain seq x y z
N MET A 1 0.35 24.17 -32.77
CA MET A 1 0.98 23.11 -31.95
C MET A 1 1.11 23.45 -30.46
N GLU A 2 1.41 24.69 -30.08
CA GLU A 2 1.68 25.06 -28.67
C GLU A 2 0.48 24.86 -27.71
N LYS A 3 -0.75 25.22 -28.15
CA LYS A 3 -1.98 24.99 -27.37
C LYS A 3 -2.22 23.51 -27.03
N GLN A 4 -1.90 22.59 -27.94
CA GLN A 4 -2.05 21.14 -27.69
C GLN A 4 -1.00 20.63 -26.70
N LYS A 5 0.26 21.08 -26.80
CA LYS A 5 1.31 20.78 -25.81
C LYS A 5 0.91 21.28 -24.42
N LYS A 6 0.40 22.52 -24.28
CA LYS A 6 -0.08 23.06 -23.01
C LYS A 6 -1.25 22.26 -22.41
N LYS A 7 -2.24 21.86 -23.22
CA LYS A 7 -3.35 20.99 -22.76
C LYS A 7 -2.86 19.61 -22.27
N ALA A 8 -1.90 19.00 -22.96
CA ALA A 8 -1.35 17.70 -22.56
C ALA A 8 -0.54 17.80 -21.25
N LEU A 9 0.24 18.87 -21.10
CA LEU A 9 1.07 19.13 -19.92
C LEU A 9 0.21 19.42 -18.68
N PHE A 10 -0.89 20.17 -18.86
CA PHE A 10 -1.87 20.42 -17.80
C PHE A 10 -2.57 19.14 -17.34
N LYS A 11 -2.99 18.28 -18.29
CA LYS A 11 -3.61 16.98 -17.97
C LYS A 11 -2.64 16.06 -17.21
N ARG A 12 -1.34 16.10 -17.55
CA ARG A 12 -0.27 15.33 -16.88
C ARG A 12 -0.01 15.84 -15.47
N ARG A 13 0.09 17.17 -15.26
CA ARG A 13 0.26 17.76 -13.92
C ARG A 13 -0.93 17.48 -13.01
N ARG A 14 -2.15 17.57 -13.53
CA ARG A 14 -3.37 17.22 -12.80
C ARG A 14 -3.30 15.76 -12.31
N PHE A 15 -2.94 14.82 -13.18
CA PHE A 15 -2.80 13.41 -12.80
C PHE A 15 -1.81 13.19 -11.65
N TRP A 16 -0.63 13.82 -11.68
CA TRP A 16 0.37 13.68 -10.61
C TRP A 16 -0.08 14.32 -9.29
N MET A 17 -0.72 15.49 -9.34
CA MET A 17 -1.27 16.10 -8.13
C MET A 17 -2.29 15.17 -7.48
N TRP A 18 -3.22 14.59 -8.24
CA TRP A 18 -4.22 13.68 -7.65
C TRP A 18 -3.64 12.36 -7.13
N MET A 19 -2.50 11.91 -7.66
CA MET A 19 -1.86 10.67 -7.19
C MET A 19 -0.97 10.86 -5.96
N VAL A 20 -0.26 11.99 -5.86
CA VAL A 20 0.80 12.19 -4.85
C VAL A 20 0.27 12.93 -3.61
N LEU A 21 -0.69 13.83 -3.79
CA LEU A 21 -1.27 14.63 -2.70
C LEU A 21 -1.85 13.79 -1.55
N PRO A 22 -2.55 12.65 -1.77
CA PRO A 22 -3.07 11.84 -0.67
C PRO A 22 -1.96 11.22 0.17
N PHE A 23 -0.86 10.82 -0.47
CA PHE A 23 0.28 10.23 0.23
C PHE A 23 1.04 11.27 1.04
N ILE A 24 1.19 12.50 0.53
CA ILE A 24 1.76 13.61 1.29
C ILE A 24 0.86 13.93 2.48
N LEU A 25 -0.47 13.94 2.31
CA LEU A 25 -1.40 14.16 3.41
C LEU A 25 -1.31 13.05 4.47
N VAL A 26 -1.24 11.78 4.07
CA VAL A 26 -1.05 10.66 5.01
C VAL A 26 0.30 10.73 5.73
N LEU A 27 1.38 11.10 5.03
CA LEU A 27 2.68 11.31 5.67
C LEU A 27 2.63 12.48 6.66
N LEU A 28 1.95 13.58 6.33
CA LEU A 28 1.76 14.70 7.26
C LEU A 28 0.96 14.29 8.50
N ILE A 29 0.00 13.36 8.37
CA ILE A 29 -0.74 12.77 9.50
C ILE A 29 0.18 11.92 10.38
N VAL A 30 1.05 11.09 9.79
CA VAL A 30 1.94 10.18 10.53
C VAL A 30 3.07 10.93 11.24
N PHE A 31 3.57 12.03 10.67
CA PHE A 31 4.71 12.78 11.21
C PHE A 31 4.34 13.96 12.13
N GLN A 32 3.05 14.27 12.29
CA GLN A 32 2.64 15.25 13.29
C GLN A 32 2.48 14.57 14.65
N ASN A 33 3.39 14.94 15.58
CA ASN A 33 3.40 14.57 16.99
C ASN A 33 2.00 14.61 17.65
N PRO A 34 1.81 13.89 18.77
CA PRO A 34 0.56 13.87 19.53
C PRO A 34 0.38 15.17 20.31
N ILE A 35 0.23 16.29 19.61
CA ILE A 35 -0.16 17.55 20.23
C ILE A 35 -1.69 17.52 20.31
N LEU A 36 -2.12 17.05 21.48
CA LEU A 36 -3.38 17.35 22.17
C LEU A 36 -4.30 18.30 21.40
N ALA A 37 -5.47 17.77 21.04
CA ALA A 37 -6.56 18.47 20.36
C ALA A 37 -6.27 18.85 18.90
N PHE A 38 -6.07 17.84 18.06
CA PHE A 38 -6.45 17.99 16.66
C PHE A 38 -7.94 18.35 16.63
N ASN A 39 -8.26 19.58 16.24
CA ASN A 39 -9.63 20.07 16.12
C ASN A 39 -10.42 19.06 15.26
N ASP A 40 -11.45 18.44 15.83
CA ASP A 40 -12.26 17.38 15.21
C ASP A 40 -12.65 17.73 13.76
N GLY A 41 -12.83 19.02 13.46
CA GLY A 41 -13.11 19.53 12.13
C GLY A 41 -12.03 19.23 11.07
N VAL A 42 -10.73 19.36 11.38
CA VAL A 42 -9.66 19.07 10.41
C VAL A 42 -9.60 17.57 10.11
N PHE A 43 -9.80 16.75 11.15
CA PHE A 43 -9.85 15.30 11.00
C PHE A 43 -11.06 14.86 10.14
N ILE A 44 -12.26 15.37 10.43
CA ILE A 44 -13.46 15.10 9.64
C ILE A 44 -13.26 15.50 8.18
N LEU A 45 -12.67 16.67 7.93
CA LEU A 45 -12.38 17.16 6.58
C LEU A 45 -11.39 16.22 5.86
N MET A 46 -10.36 15.70 6.54
CA MET A 46 -9.43 14.72 5.97
C MET A 46 -10.09 13.37 5.67
N VAL A 47 -10.96 12.87 6.56
CA VAL A 47 -11.74 11.65 6.31
C VAL A 47 -12.64 11.85 5.09
N GLN A 48 -13.34 12.98 5.00
CA GLN A 48 -14.18 13.32 3.84
C GLN A 48 -13.37 13.40 2.54
N ILE A 49 -12.18 14.00 2.55
CA ILE A 49 -11.28 14.02 1.38
C ILE A 49 -10.88 12.60 0.98
N THR A 50 -10.57 11.74 1.95
CA THR A 50 -10.14 10.35 1.68
C THR A 50 -11.29 9.52 1.12
N ILE A 51 -12.50 9.66 1.68
CA ILE A 51 -13.72 9.01 1.19
C ILE A 51 -14.06 9.52 -0.22
N PHE A 52 -14.00 10.83 -0.47
CA PHE A 52 -14.24 11.40 -1.79
C PHE A 52 -13.23 10.86 -2.81
N TYR A 53 -11.96 10.76 -2.42
CA TYR A 53 -10.91 10.16 -3.24
C TYR A 53 -11.17 8.68 -3.51
N PHE A 54 -11.63 7.91 -2.51
CA PHE A 54 -12.04 6.51 -2.70
C PHE A 54 -13.14 6.38 -3.75
N PHE A 55 -14.22 7.15 -3.62
CA PHE A 55 -15.31 7.13 -4.60
C PHE A 55 -14.84 7.56 -5.99
N TYR A 56 -13.98 8.57 -6.07
CA TYR A 56 -13.37 8.98 -7.35
C TYR A 56 -12.54 7.85 -7.98
N MET A 57 -11.72 7.16 -7.19
CA MET A 57 -10.89 6.05 -7.64
C MET A 57 -11.72 4.84 -8.06
N LEU A 58 -12.74 4.47 -7.28
CA LEU A 58 -13.74 3.46 -7.64
C LEU A 58 -14.38 3.77 -8.99
N PHE A 59 -14.92 4.98 -9.14
CA PHE A 59 -15.64 5.40 -10.34
C PHE A 59 -14.72 5.50 -11.57
N SER A 60 -13.47 5.92 -11.37
CA SER A 60 -12.42 5.97 -12.40
C SER A 60 -11.89 4.58 -12.79
N SER A 61 -11.90 3.61 -11.85
CA SER A 61 -11.49 2.23 -12.07
C SER A 61 -12.50 1.47 -12.95
N MET A 62 -13.79 1.71 -12.73
CA MET A 62 -14.91 1.02 -13.39
C MET A 62 -14.99 1.24 -14.91
N LYS A 63 -14.51 2.36 -15.45
CA LYS A 63 -14.82 2.73 -16.84
C LYS A 63 -14.00 2.03 -17.93
N ASN A 64 -12.83 1.45 -17.67
CA ASN A 64 -11.98 0.91 -18.76
C ASN A 64 -10.87 -0.09 -18.34
N PHE A 65 -10.57 -0.25 -17.05
CA PHE A 65 -9.54 -1.18 -16.58
C PHE A 65 -9.71 -1.38 -15.08
N TYR A 66 -10.50 -2.39 -14.70
CA TYR A 66 -10.64 -2.80 -13.31
C TYR A 66 -9.29 -3.34 -12.82
N ASN A 67 -8.74 -2.68 -11.80
CA ASN A 67 -7.56 -3.15 -11.09
C ASN A 67 -7.94 -3.45 -9.65
N GLY A 68 -8.01 -4.74 -9.30
CA GLY A 68 -8.31 -5.19 -7.95
C GLY A 68 -7.32 -4.65 -6.92
N SER A 69 -6.06 -4.42 -7.29
CA SER A 69 -5.06 -3.92 -6.35
C SER A 69 -5.36 -2.49 -5.89
N ILE A 70 -5.89 -1.64 -6.76
CA ILE A 70 -6.30 -0.27 -6.39
C ILE A 70 -7.46 -0.28 -5.38
N LEU A 71 -8.40 -1.21 -5.55
CA LEU A 71 -9.50 -1.36 -4.60
C LEU A 71 -8.99 -1.88 -3.26
N GLY A 72 -8.11 -2.88 -3.27
CA GLY A 72 -7.44 -3.38 -2.08
C GLY A 72 -6.70 -2.27 -1.32
N ILE A 73 -5.89 -1.48 -2.01
CA ILE A 73 -5.21 -0.30 -1.43
C ILE A 73 -6.22 0.62 -0.75
N THR A 74 -7.37 0.85 -1.37
CA THR A 74 -8.31 1.80 -0.77
C THR A 74 -8.99 1.24 0.48
N PHE A 75 -9.39 -0.03 0.48
CA PHE A 75 -9.87 -0.68 1.70
C PHE A 75 -8.80 -0.70 2.80
N ALA A 76 -7.53 -0.92 2.44
CA ALA A 76 -6.43 -0.88 3.40
C ALA A 76 -6.22 0.52 3.98
N LEU A 77 -6.29 1.59 3.16
CA LEU A 77 -6.21 2.97 3.64
C LEU A 77 -7.37 3.33 4.59
N VAL A 78 -8.61 2.95 4.24
CA VAL A 78 -9.76 3.16 5.14
C VAL A 78 -9.57 2.37 6.44
N GLY A 79 -9.10 1.13 6.35
CA GLY A 79 -8.79 0.30 7.51
C GLY A 79 -7.71 0.91 8.41
N LEU A 80 -6.65 1.48 7.84
CA LEU A 80 -5.60 2.19 8.59
C LEU A 80 -6.18 3.42 9.33
N ILE A 81 -7.00 4.22 8.64
CA ILE A 81 -7.67 5.38 9.25
C ILE A 81 -8.59 4.95 10.39
N PHE A 82 -9.39 3.89 10.17
CA PHE A 82 -10.26 3.35 11.20
C PHE A 82 -9.46 2.86 12.40
N LYS A 83 -8.28 2.29 12.16
CA LYS A 83 -7.44 1.81 13.25
C LYS A 83 -6.80 2.94 14.04
N PHE A 84 -6.39 4.03 13.38
CA PHE A 84 -5.95 5.26 14.06
C PHE A 84 -7.06 5.84 14.96
N GLN A 85 -8.32 5.71 14.55
CA GLN A 85 -9.47 6.19 15.33
C GLN A 85 -10.05 5.15 16.30
N HIS A 86 -9.46 3.96 16.39
CA HIS A 86 -10.00 2.86 17.20
C HIS A 86 -11.46 2.48 16.83
N TRP A 87 -11.86 2.73 15.58
CA TRP A 87 -13.21 2.41 15.11
C TRP A 87 -13.38 0.91 14.89
N PRO A 88 -14.61 0.37 15.08
CA PRO A 88 -14.89 -1.04 14.83
C PRO A 88 -14.63 -1.40 13.36
N ALA A 89 -14.38 -2.69 13.10
CA ALA A 89 -14.07 -3.25 11.78
C ALA A 89 -12.75 -2.77 11.12
N ALA A 90 -11.91 -1.97 11.79
CA ALA A 90 -10.60 -1.55 11.28
C ALA A 90 -9.73 -2.72 10.80
N SER A 91 -9.60 -3.77 11.64
CA SER A 91 -8.83 -4.97 11.30
C SER A 91 -9.43 -5.75 10.12
N MET A 92 -10.77 -5.85 10.02
CA MET A 92 -11.43 -6.52 8.90
C MET A 92 -11.17 -5.77 7.59
N LEU A 93 -11.24 -4.44 7.59
CA LEU A 93 -10.94 -3.61 6.43
C LEU A 93 -9.47 -3.73 5.99
N LEU A 94 -8.54 -3.80 6.95
CA LEU A 94 -7.12 -4.05 6.66
C LEU A 94 -6.91 -5.43 6.03
N ILE A 95 -7.54 -6.48 6.58
CA ILE A 95 -7.45 -7.84 6.02
C ILE A 95 -7.99 -7.85 4.58
N VAL A 96 -9.21 -7.35 4.36
CA VAL A 96 -9.84 -7.31 3.04
C VAL A 96 -9.01 -6.45 2.07
N GLY A 97 -8.48 -5.32 2.54
CA GLY A 97 -7.66 -4.43 1.74
C GLY A 97 -6.33 -5.05 1.31
N LEU A 98 -5.58 -5.62 2.25
CA LEU A 98 -4.28 -6.24 1.97
C LEU A 98 -4.42 -7.54 1.16
N LEU A 99 -5.43 -8.37 1.44
CA LEU A 99 -5.70 -9.54 0.58
C LEU A 99 -6.19 -9.11 -0.81
N GLY A 100 -7.05 -8.09 -0.90
CA GLY A 100 -7.48 -7.52 -2.18
C GLY A 100 -6.30 -6.94 -2.99
N LEU A 101 -5.33 -6.32 -2.32
CA LEU A 101 -4.08 -5.86 -2.91
C LEU A 101 -3.24 -7.04 -3.40
N ALA A 102 -3.07 -8.06 -2.57
CA ALA A 102 -2.30 -9.26 -2.90
C ALA A 102 -2.87 -9.98 -4.13
N PHE A 103 -4.12 -10.43 -4.06
CA PHE A 103 -4.78 -11.16 -5.15
C PHE A 103 -5.03 -10.28 -6.37
N GLY A 104 -5.35 -9.00 -6.17
CA GLY A 104 -5.48 -8.04 -7.26
C GLY A 104 -4.19 -7.83 -8.04
N SER A 105 -3.05 -7.87 -7.36
CA SER A 105 -1.72 -7.75 -8.00
C SER A 105 -1.38 -8.99 -8.83
N ILE A 106 -1.62 -10.19 -8.32
CA ILE A 106 -1.48 -11.43 -9.11
C ILE A 106 -2.41 -11.40 -10.33
N TYR A 107 -3.69 -11.09 -10.13
CA TYR A 107 -4.67 -11.05 -11.22
C TYR A 107 -4.23 -10.07 -12.32
N THR A 108 -3.76 -8.88 -11.94
CA THR A 108 -3.25 -7.92 -12.93
C THR A 108 -1.96 -8.36 -13.60
N GLY A 109 -1.06 -9.03 -12.88
CA GLY A 109 0.14 -9.67 -13.46
C GLY A 109 -0.21 -10.70 -14.52
N ILE A 110 -1.14 -11.64 -14.23
CA ILE A 110 -1.62 -12.65 -15.19
C ILE A 110 -2.28 -11.98 -16.40
N LYS A 111 -3.09 -10.95 -16.16
CA LYS A 111 -3.75 -10.20 -17.24
C LYS A 111 -2.73 -9.46 -18.12
N ALA A 112 -1.67 -8.91 -17.54
CA ALA A 112 -0.58 -8.27 -18.26
C ALA A 112 0.12 -9.23 -19.24
N LEU A 113 0.26 -10.53 -18.88
CA LEU A 113 0.77 -11.56 -19.78
C LEU A 113 -0.01 -11.67 -21.10
N ARG A 114 -1.31 -11.37 -21.08
CA ARG A 114 -2.18 -11.44 -22.26
C ARG A 114 -2.27 -10.11 -23.02
N GLN A 115 -2.17 -8.99 -22.31
CA GLN A 115 -2.45 -7.66 -22.87
C GLN A 115 -1.23 -6.91 -23.38
N ILE A 116 -0.06 -7.15 -22.79
CA ILE A 116 1.20 -6.56 -23.25
C ILE A 116 1.66 -7.39 -24.45
N LYS A 117 1.82 -6.75 -25.61
CA LYS A 117 2.19 -7.46 -26.86
C LYS A 117 3.56 -7.05 -27.39
N THR A 118 4.01 -5.84 -27.10
CA THR A 118 5.23 -5.27 -27.70
C THR A 118 6.49 -5.73 -26.97
N SER A 119 6.47 -5.66 -25.64
CA SER A 119 7.66 -5.79 -24.82
C SER A 119 7.59 -7.04 -23.94
N LEU A 120 8.40 -8.03 -24.30
CA LEU A 120 8.52 -9.29 -23.55
C LEU A 120 9.06 -9.04 -22.14
N PHE A 121 10.00 -8.10 -21.99
CA PHE A 121 10.53 -7.69 -20.67
C PHE A 121 9.43 -7.11 -19.77
N LEU A 122 8.68 -6.09 -20.24
CA LEU A 122 7.60 -5.48 -19.45
C LEU A 122 6.52 -6.50 -19.08
N LYS A 123 6.21 -7.43 -19.99
CA LYS A 123 5.27 -8.52 -19.77
C LYS A 123 5.66 -9.36 -18.56
N TRP A 124 6.87 -9.92 -18.56
CA TRP A 124 7.34 -10.77 -17.47
C TRP A 124 7.60 -9.98 -16.20
N PHE A 125 8.16 -8.77 -16.32
CA PHE A 125 8.38 -7.88 -15.18
C PHE A 125 7.09 -7.56 -14.43
N THR A 126 6.01 -7.22 -15.15
CA THR A 126 4.70 -6.95 -14.53
C THR A 126 4.14 -8.19 -13.84
N PHE A 127 4.35 -9.37 -14.41
CA PHE A 127 3.92 -10.63 -13.80
C PHE A 127 4.68 -10.93 -12.50
N PHE A 128 6.01 -10.82 -12.51
CA PHE A 128 6.83 -11.06 -11.32
C PHE A 128 6.57 -10.05 -10.21
N ILE A 129 6.37 -8.77 -10.55
CA ILE A 129 5.92 -7.77 -9.57
C ILE A 129 4.57 -8.13 -8.97
N GLY A 130 3.65 -8.70 -9.76
CA GLY A 130 2.37 -9.17 -9.24
C GLY A 130 2.52 -10.24 -8.16
N ILE A 131 3.48 -11.15 -8.32
CA ILE A 131 3.83 -12.19 -7.33
C ILE A 131 4.51 -11.58 -6.10
N ASP A 132 5.49 -10.71 -6.33
CA ASP A 132 6.22 -10.02 -5.26
C ASP A 132 5.27 -9.20 -4.36
N LEU A 133 4.41 -8.37 -4.96
CA LEU A 133 3.39 -7.61 -4.24
C LEU A 133 2.44 -8.51 -3.46
N PHE A 134 2.15 -9.72 -3.94
CA PHE A 134 1.34 -10.68 -3.19
C PHE A 134 2.06 -11.17 -1.94
N ILE A 135 3.29 -11.67 -2.10
CA ILE A 135 4.11 -12.18 -0.99
C ILE A 135 4.29 -11.06 0.05
N PHE A 136 4.62 -9.86 -0.42
CA PHE A 136 4.87 -8.73 0.47
C PHE A 136 3.60 -8.26 1.20
N SER A 137 2.46 -8.17 0.51
CA SER A 137 1.17 -7.79 1.13
C SER A 137 0.71 -8.81 2.16
N VAL A 138 0.88 -10.11 1.88
CA VAL A 138 0.55 -11.19 2.83
C VAL A 138 1.51 -11.17 4.02
N GLY A 139 2.82 -10.98 3.80
CA GLY A 139 3.80 -10.89 4.87
C GLY A 139 3.54 -9.72 5.82
N VAL A 140 3.24 -8.54 5.25
CA VAL A 140 2.80 -7.36 6.01
C VAL A 140 1.53 -7.67 6.80
N LEU A 141 0.53 -8.29 6.17
CA LEU A 141 -0.72 -8.65 6.84
C LEU A 141 -0.48 -9.55 8.05
N PHE A 142 0.33 -10.60 7.89
CA PHE A 142 0.66 -11.52 8.99
C PHE A 142 1.40 -10.80 10.11
N LYS A 143 2.32 -9.89 9.77
CA LYS A 143 3.03 -9.07 10.76
C LYS A 143 2.08 -8.16 11.53
N MET A 144 1.14 -7.50 10.85
CA MET A 144 0.16 -6.60 11.47
C MET A 144 -0.89 -7.34 12.33
N GLN A 145 -1.19 -8.60 12.01
CA GLN A 145 -2.12 -9.45 12.78
C GLN A 145 -1.40 -10.28 13.86
N SER A 146 -0.09 -10.11 14.02
CA SER A 146 0.74 -10.91 14.94
C SER A 146 0.61 -12.42 14.71
N TRP A 147 0.37 -12.85 13.47
CA TRP A 147 0.27 -14.26 13.12
C TRP A 147 1.65 -14.92 13.05
N PRO A 148 1.73 -16.24 13.36
CA PRO A 148 2.99 -16.98 13.31
C PRO A 148 3.61 -16.90 11.90
N GLY A 149 4.92 -16.69 11.85
CA GLY A 149 5.67 -16.56 10.59
C GLY A 149 5.58 -15.18 9.92
N GLY A 150 4.84 -14.21 10.48
CA GLY A 150 4.72 -12.86 9.89
C GLY A 150 6.06 -12.14 9.68
N GLY A 151 7.03 -12.36 10.57
CA GLY A 151 8.40 -11.87 10.38
C GLY A 151 9.06 -12.48 9.14
N VAL A 152 9.08 -13.81 9.03
CA VAL A 152 9.73 -14.51 7.91
C VAL A 152 9.11 -14.11 6.56
N PHE A 153 7.78 -14.16 6.44
CA PHE A 153 7.11 -13.79 5.18
C PHE A 153 7.36 -12.33 4.79
N SER A 154 7.35 -11.41 5.76
CA SER A 154 7.62 -10.01 5.47
C SER A 154 9.07 -9.76 5.04
N TYR A 155 10.07 -10.37 5.68
CA TYR A 155 11.47 -10.23 5.26
C TYR A 155 11.72 -10.79 3.85
N VAL A 156 11.12 -11.94 3.52
CA VAL A 156 11.20 -12.51 2.17
C VAL A 156 10.57 -11.55 1.15
N GLY A 157 9.39 -11.00 1.47
CA GLY A 157 8.74 -10.00 0.62
C GLY A 157 9.58 -8.74 0.43
N VAL A 158 10.17 -8.18 1.50
CA VAL A 158 11.04 -7.00 1.42
C VAL A 158 12.26 -7.24 0.54
N PHE A 159 12.87 -8.42 0.63
CA PHE A 159 14.03 -8.78 -0.19
C PHE A 159 13.70 -8.76 -1.68
N PHE A 160 12.63 -9.43 -2.11
CA PHE A 160 12.20 -9.43 -3.51
C PHE A 160 11.71 -8.05 -3.96
N PHE A 161 11.03 -7.32 -3.08
CA PHE A 161 10.58 -5.97 -3.35
C PHE A 161 11.73 -5.00 -3.62
N PHE A 162 12.83 -5.12 -2.88
CA PHE A 162 14.03 -4.32 -3.12
C PHE A 162 14.64 -4.61 -4.50
N ILE A 163 14.72 -5.88 -4.90
CA ILE A 163 15.15 -6.27 -6.26
C ILE A 163 14.20 -5.70 -7.31
N ALA A 164 12.89 -5.75 -7.09
CA ALA A 164 11.89 -5.19 -8.00
C ALA A 164 12.03 -3.67 -8.16
N VAL A 165 12.32 -2.94 -7.08
CA VAL A 165 12.60 -1.48 -7.12
C VAL A 165 13.84 -1.18 -7.96
N LEU A 166 14.93 -1.95 -7.80
CA LEU A 166 16.13 -1.76 -8.63
C LEU A 166 15.84 -2.04 -10.11
N ALA A 167 15.13 -3.13 -10.41
CA ALA A 167 14.73 -3.47 -11.77
C ALA A 167 13.75 -2.44 -12.39
N LEU A 168 13.02 -1.68 -11.55
CA LEU A 168 12.11 -0.63 -11.99
C LEU A 168 12.83 0.50 -12.73
N ILE A 169 14.11 0.75 -12.41
CA ILE A 169 14.94 1.78 -13.07
C ILE A 169 14.99 1.56 -14.59
N PHE A 170 15.10 0.29 -15.01
CA PHE A 170 15.16 -0.06 -16.43
C PHE A 170 13.79 0.02 -17.13
N THR A 171 12.69 -0.07 -16.39
CA THR A 171 11.31 -0.02 -16.93
C THR A 171 10.67 1.36 -16.89
N LEU A 172 11.36 2.41 -16.45
CA LEU A 172 10.78 3.75 -16.45
C LEU A 172 10.52 4.25 -17.89
N PRO A 173 9.35 4.86 -18.19
CA PRO A 173 9.07 5.37 -19.53
C PRO A 173 10.02 6.44 -20.07
N SER A 174 10.86 7.01 -19.21
CA SER A 174 11.90 7.97 -19.59
C SER A 174 13.21 7.32 -20.05
N SER A 175 13.37 6.00 -19.86
CA SER A 175 14.63 5.30 -20.11
C SER A 175 14.91 5.05 -21.60
N ASN A 176 13.93 5.31 -22.48
CA ASN A 176 13.97 5.01 -23.91
C ASN A 176 14.28 3.53 -24.26
N TYR A 177 14.27 2.61 -23.28
CA TYR A 177 14.51 1.17 -23.51
C TYR A 177 13.28 0.44 -24.06
N ILE A 178 12.08 1.00 -23.92
CA ILE A 178 10.82 0.34 -24.25
C ILE A 178 9.93 1.33 -25.01
N ASP A 179 9.36 0.89 -26.13
CA ASP A 179 8.34 1.64 -26.84
C ASP A 179 6.97 1.47 -26.16
N TRP A 180 6.46 2.55 -25.58
CA TRP A 180 5.26 2.50 -24.75
C TRP A 180 3.98 2.73 -25.53
N LEU A 181 3.14 1.69 -25.65
CA LEU A 181 1.74 1.90 -26.00
C LEU A 181 0.99 2.62 -24.87
N LYS A 182 -0.06 3.37 -25.23
CA LYS A 182 -0.89 4.09 -24.24
C LYS A 182 -1.50 3.14 -23.18
N LEU A 183 -1.86 1.92 -23.59
CA LEU A 183 -2.41 0.90 -22.69
C LEU A 183 -1.34 0.37 -21.73
N GLU A 184 -0.15 0.04 -22.23
CA GLU A 184 0.98 -0.49 -21.44
C GLU A 184 1.43 0.51 -20.40
N ARG A 185 1.50 1.80 -20.78
CA ARG A 185 1.78 2.88 -19.84
C ARG A 185 0.73 2.94 -18.72
N LYS A 186 -0.54 2.77 -19.07
CA LYS A 186 -1.64 2.77 -18.08
C LYS A 186 -1.56 1.58 -17.15
N ILE A 187 -1.23 0.38 -17.66
CA ILE A 187 -1.02 -0.83 -16.87
C ILE A 187 0.16 -0.62 -15.92
N PHE A 188 1.30 -0.14 -16.42
CA PHE A 188 2.50 0.11 -15.62
C PHE A 188 2.22 1.05 -14.44
N TYR A 189 1.62 2.22 -14.69
CA TYR A 189 1.34 3.14 -13.58
C TYR A 189 0.34 2.57 -12.57
N ARG A 190 -0.72 1.90 -13.04
CA ARG A 190 -1.82 1.45 -12.18
C ARG A 190 -1.52 0.15 -11.43
N SER A 191 -0.82 -0.77 -12.06
CA SER A 191 -0.58 -2.13 -11.55
C SER A 191 0.80 -2.29 -10.91
N ILE A 192 1.76 -1.45 -11.27
CA ILE A 192 3.11 -1.49 -10.71
C ILE A 192 3.34 -0.30 -9.78
N ILE A 193 3.36 0.93 -10.33
CA ILE A 193 3.81 2.11 -9.58
C ILE A 193 2.92 2.42 -8.38
N VAL A 194 1.59 2.46 -8.56
CA VAL A 194 0.65 2.78 -7.47
C VAL A 194 0.73 1.77 -6.32
N PRO A 195 0.62 0.44 -6.55
CA PRO A 195 0.79 -0.55 -5.49
C PRO A 195 2.16 -0.52 -4.82
N MET A 196 3.25 -0.41 -5.60
CA MET A 196 4.60 -0.35 -5.02
C MET A 196 4.76 0.86 -4.10
N PHE A 197 4.29 2.03 -4.52
CA PHE A 197 4.38 3.24 -3.70
C PHE A 197 3.58 3.11 -2.40
N PHE A 198 2.37 2.54 -2.48
CA PHE A 198 1.59 2.21 -1.29
C PHE A 198 2.33 1.26 -0.35
N MET A 199 2.90 0.18 -0.90
CA MET A 199 3.64 -0.81 -0.11
C MET A 199 4.90 -0.23 0.52
N ILE A 200 5.59 0.71 -0.12
CA ILE A 200 6.70 1.45 0.49
C ILE A 200 6.22 2.25 1.70
N GLY A 201 5.11 3.00 1.55
CA GLY A 201 4.54 3.76 2.66
C GLY A 201 4.17 2.87 3.85
N LEU A 202 3.55 1.72 3.57
CA LEU A 202 3.16 0.75 4.59
C LEU A 202 4.39 0.09 5.23
N PHE A 203 5.40 -0.26 4.44
CA PHE A 203 6.68 -0.77 4.94
C PHE A 203 7.34 0.19 5.92
N LEU A 204 7.47 1.46 5.53
CA LEU A 204 8.04 2.49 6.40
C LEU A 204 7.26 2.57 7.72
N LEU A 205 5.93 2.58 7.65
CA LEU A 205 5.06 2.61 8.83
C LEU A 205 5.28 1.41 9.76
N VAL A 206 5.28 0.18 9.23
CA VAL A 206 5.31 -1.05 10.04
C VAL A 206 6.72 -1.42 10.52
N PHE A 207 7.75 -1.19 9.72
CA PHE A 207 9.12 -1.62 10.03
C PHE A 207 9.99 -0.49 10.56
N VAL A 208 9.98 0.66 9.90
CA VAL A 208 10.87 1.79 10.26
C VAL A 208 10.27 2.57 11.43
N PHE A 209 8.97 2.86 11.39
CA PHE A 209 8.23 3.57 12.44
C PHE A 209 7.46 2.61 13.35
N SER A 210 8.00 1.42 13.59
CA SER A 210 7.33 0.38 14.36
C SER A 210 6.90 0.86 15.75
N ALA A 211 7.72 1.65 16.46
CA ALA A 211 7.38 2.22 17.77
C ALA A 211 6.14 3.12 17.69
N SER A 212 6.14 4.11 16.78
CA SER A 212 4.99 4.99 16.55
C SER A 212 3.76 4.21 16.11
N TYR A 213 3.94 3.18 15.29
CA TYR A 213 2.87 2.27 14.89
C TYR A 213 2.28 1.51 16.08
N TYR A 214 3.11 0.94 16.97
CA TYR A 214 2.64 0.24 18.17
C TYR A 214 1.90 1.19 19.10
N GLU A 215 2.45 2.37 19.37
CA GLU A 215 1.76 3.39 20.17
C GLU A 215 0.40 3.74 19.55
N MET A 216 0.35 4.08 18.27
CA MET A 216 -0.89 4.40 17.56
C MET A 216 -1.94 3.28 17.58
N MET A 217 -1.49 2.02 17.63
CA MET A 217 -2.37 0.85 17.51
C MET A 217 -2.85 0.30 18.85
N TYR A 218 -2.17 0.65 19.94
CA TYR A 218 -2.39 0.06 21.27
C TYR A 218 -2.55 1.10 22.41
N GLN A 219 -2.40 2.41 22.16
CA GLN A 219 -2.50 3.48 23.19
C GLN A 219 -3.86 3.62 23.88
N GLY A 220 -4.88 2.83 23.56
CA GLY A 220 -6.16 2.82 24.25
C GLY A 220 -6.33 1.71 25.30
N SER A 221 -5.33 0.82 25.47
CA SER A 221 -5.43 -0.32 26.37
C SER A 221 -4.27 -0.37 27.36
N ASP A 222 -4.25 0.56 28.31
CA ASP A 222 -3.41 0.42 29.51
C ASP A 222 -3.71 -0.90 30.26
N ASP A 223 -4.87 -1.50 30.00
CA ASP A 223 -5.30 -2.80 30.52
C ASP A 223 -4.77 -4.02 29.75
N MET A 224 -3.93 -3.90 28.70
CA MET A 224 -3.39 -5.06 27.95
C MET A 224 -1.93 -5.41 28.23
N ILE A 225 -1.43 -5.06 29.43
CA ILE A 225 -0.19 -5.63 29.99
C ILE A 225 -0.27 -7.18 30.08
N TRP A 226 -1.47 -7.76 30.04
CA TRP A 226 -1.71 -9.20 30.29
C TRP A 226 -1.27 -10.18 29.19
N TYR A 227 -0.87 -9.74 27.98
CA TYR A 227 -0.50 -10.67 26.90
C TYR A 227 0.98 -10.72 26.52
N MET A 228 1.81 -9.84 27.06
CA MET A 228 3.23 -10.17 27.17
C MET A 228 3.37 -10.93 28.48
N VAL A 229 3.11 -12.25 28.45
CA VAL A 229 3.69 -13.13 29.46
C VAL A 229 5.18 -12.79 29.45
N PRO A 230 5.73 -12.21 30.54
CA PRO A 230 7.14 -11.92 30.59
C PRO A 230 7.87 -13.21 30.27
N ILE A 231 8.70 -13.22 29.23
CA ILE A 231 9.48 -14.40 28.87
C ILE A 231 10.33 -14.87 30.07
N GLU A 232 10.55 -13.99 31.05
CA GLU A 232 11.10 -14.28 32.38
C GLU A 232 10.38 -15.40 33.16
N TYR A 233 9.14 -15.79 32.83
CA TYR A 233 8.48 -16.94 33.46
C TYR A 233 8.90 -18.30 32.88
N PHE A 234 9.49 -18.34 31.68
CA PHE A 234 9.98 -19.58 31.07
C PHE A 234 11.40 -19.96 31.51
N ASP A 235 12.15 -19.02 32.11
CA ASP A 235 13.50 -19.27 32.66
C ASP A 235 13.50 -19.62 34.16
N LYS A 236 12.32 -19.75 34.79
CA LYS A 236 12.27 -20.25 36.17
C LYS A 236 12.48 -21.76 36.18
N GLU A 237 13.67 -22.16 36.61
CA GLU A 237 14.03 -23.54 36.96
C GLU A 237 12.93 -24.16 37.84
N GLY A 238 12.11 -25.04 37.26
CA GLY A 238 11.04 -25.73 37.99
C GLY A 238 9.75 -26.03 37.23
N LEU A 239 9.52 -25.40 36.08
CA LEU A 239 8.38 -25.72 35.20
C LEU A 239 8.81 -26.66 34.07
N ILE A 240 9.16 -27.89 34.45
CA ILE A 240 9.19 -29.03 33.53
C ILE A 240 7.78 -29.63 33.56
N LEU A 241 7.01 -29.42 32.50
CA LEU A 241 5.83 -30.24 32.17
C LEU A 241 6.24 -31.30 31.15
#